data_AF-A0A1B6EXE8-F1
#
_entry.id   AF-A0A1B6EXE8-F1
#
_cell.length_a   1.000
_cell.length_b   1.000
_cell.length_c   1.000
_cell.angle_alpha   90.00
_cell.angle_beta   90.00
_cell.angle_gamma   90.00
#
_symmetry.space_group_name_H-M   'P 1'
#
loop_
_entity.id
_entity.type
_entity.pdbx_description
1 polymer ?
#
loop_
_entity_poly.entity_id
_entity_poly.type
_entity_poly.pdbx_seq_one_letter_code
_entity_poly.pdbx_strand_id
1 'polypeptide(L)'
;KLKQDGFFINFQNHISLPIGKSVPMIITIKPSSGRYSGKQEIVHFTLYIEVNNGGVIPIYIKALLTVPYVTLDQKTLDFGDVHCGQCCIKCIVLKNCGAVEAEWNATLVGVKRRRRYKDSEEEIPFFIKRIGALFPPKTAELIEIGFIPTKERLYETLLKLEVKHNPEKMTVQLIGSGLEPRLFLDPLTVQFGAHVPYSGAVQR
;
A
#
# COMPACT_ATOMS: atom_id res chain seq x y z
N LYS A 1 18.82 8.02 -36.54
CA LYS A 1 17.90 7.19 -35.73
C LYS A 1 18.71 6.36 -34.74
N LEU A 2 19.03 6.90 -33.56
CA LEU A 2 19.57 6.10 -32.46
C LEU A 2 18.39 5.37 -31.82
N LYS A 3 18.18 4.11 -32.21
CA LYS A 3 17.20 3.17 -31.65
C LYS A 3 17.87 2.17 -30.70
N GLN A 4 19.06 2.49 -30.21
CA GLN A 4 19.73 1.64 -29.24
C GLN A 4 19.24 2.04 -27.84
N ASP A 5 18.85 1.02 -27.08
CA ASP A 5 18.60 1.08 -25.63
C ASP A 5 17.29 1.75 -25.17
N GLY A 6 16.29 1.86 -26.05
CA GLY A 6 14.97 2.42 -25.69
C GLY A 6 14.96 3.95 -25.62
N PHE A 7 16.03 4.59 -26.10
CA PHE A 7 16.10 6.03 -26.29
C PHE A 7 15.57 6.40 -27.67
N PHE A 8 14.79 7.47 -27.72
CA PHE A 8 14.23 8.04 -28.93
C PHE A 8 14.55 9.53 -28.91
N ILE A 9 15.42 9.96 -29.82
CA ILE A 9 15.69 11.38 -30.02
C ILE A 9 14.80 11.85 -31.15
N ASN A 10 13.92 12.81 -30.86
CA ASN A 10 13.17 13.51 -31.87
C ASN A 10 13.85 14.86 -32.13
N PHE A 11 14.61 14.89 -33.21
CA PHE A 11 15.28 16.07 -33.72
C PHE A 11 15.29 16.00 -35.24
N GLN A 12 14.98 17.11 -35.91
CA GLN A 12 15.09 17.18 -37.36
C GLN A 12 16.56 17.02 -37.76
N ASN A 13 16.83 16.14 -38.73
CA ASN A 13 18.16 16.06 -39.31
C ASN A 13 18.41 17.31 -40.16
N HIS A 14 19.56 17.96 -39.98
CA HIS A 14 20.00 19.15 -40.73
C HIS A 14 19.08 20.37 -40.56
N ILE A 15 19.16 21.01 -39.40
CA ILE A 15 18.45 22.26 -39.11
C ILE A 15 19.41 23.44 -39.32
N SER A 16 18.96 24.44 -40.08
CA SER A 16 19.61 25.75 -40.10
C SER A 16 19.05 26.59 -38.95
N LEU A 17 19.93 27.01 -38.03
CA LEU A 17 19.60 27.84 -36.87
C LEU A 17 20.05 29.28 -37.14
N PRO A 18 19.13 30.22 -37.41
CA PRO A 18 19.50 31.62 -37.57
C PRO A 18 20.06 32.21 -36.27
N ILE A 19 20.81 33.30 -36.39
CA ILE A 19 21.39 34.02 -35.25
C ILE A 19 20.29 34.41 -34.26
N GLY A 20 20.52 34.10 -32.98
CA GLY A 20 19.58 34.39 -31.89
C GLY A 20 18.32 33.53 -31.87
N LYS A 21 18.22 32.48 -32.71
CA LYS A 21 17.13 31.51 -32.67
C LYS A 21 17.54 30.24 -31.95
N SER A 22 16.53 29.50 -31.48
CA SER A 22 16.70 28.24 -30.77
C SER A 22 15.67 27.24 -31.28
N VAL A 23 16.04 25.97 -31.34
CA VAL A 23 15.14 24.88 -31.67
C VAL A 23 15.18 23.86 -30.53
N PRO A 24 14.01 23.42 -30.02
CA PRO A 24 13.97 22.42 -28.97
C PRO A 24 14.50 21.07 -29.48
N MET A 25 15.40 20.47 -28.71
CA MET A 25 15.80 19.07 -28.89
C MET A 25 15.07 18.21 -27.85
N ILE A 26 14.23 17.29 -28.30
CA ILE A 26 13.43 16.44 -27.41
C ILE A 26 14.05 15.04 -27.37
N ILE A 27 14.55 14.67 -26.19
CA ILE A 27 15.06 13.34 -25.88
C ILE A 27 13.98 12.60 -25.11
N THR A 28 13.53 11.46 -25.64
CA THR A 28 12.51 10.61 -25.03
C THR A 28 13.12 9.27 -24.64
N ILE A 29 12.80 8.79 -23.43
CA ILE A 29 13.25 7.49 -22.94
C ILE A 29 12.02 6.60 -22.78
N LYS A 30 12.01 5.45 -23.45
CA LYS A 30 10.94 4.44 -23.38
C LYS A 30 11.56 3.08 -23.07
N PRO A 31 11.69 2.76 -21.77
CA PRO A 31 12.16 1.47 -21.32
C PRO A 31 11.27 0.32 -21.84
N SER A 32 11.82 -0.66 -22.57
CA SER A 32 11.11 -1.89 -22.97
C SER A 32 11.23 -2.99 -21.91
N SER A 33 10.10 -3.50 -21.41
CA SER A 33 10.01 -4.49 -20.31
C SER A 33 10.91 -5.73 -20.45
N GLY A 34 11.25 -6.18 -21.66
CA GLY A 34 12.14 -7.32 -21.89
C GLY A 34 13.62 -7.07 -21.59
N ARG A 35 14.03 -5.83 -21.33
CA ARG A 35 15.44 -5.44 -21.10
C ARG A 35 15.71 -4.90 -19.69
N TYR A 36 14.67 -4.52 -18.96
CA TYR A 36 14.75 -4.02 -17.58
C TYR A 36 14.39 -5.15 -16.62
N SER A 37 15.41 -5.83 -16.10
CA SER A 37 15.23 -6.88 -15.09
C SER A 37 15.54 -6.41 -13.66
N GLY A 38 16.18 -5.24 -13.51
CA GLY A 38 16.60 -4.70 -12.23
C GLY A 38 15.56 -3.82 -11.55
N LYS A 39 15.65 -3.68 -10.22
CA LYS A 39 14.86 -2.71 -9.43
C LYS A 39 15.23 -1.27 -9.78
N GLN A 40 16.51 -1.02 -10.07
CA GLN A 40 17.07 0.27 -10.39
C GLN A 40 18.32 0.09 -11.28
N GLU A 41 18.41 0.85 -12.37
CA GLU A 41 19.51 0.83 -13.33
C GLU A 41 19.85 2.27 -13.74
N ILE A 42 21.14 2.58 -13.80
CA ILE A 42 21.61 3.87 -14.33
C ILE A 42 22.14 3.62 -15.73
N VAL A 43 21.54 4.30 -16.69
CA VAL A 43 21.94 4.25 -18.09
C VAL A 43 22.58 5.57 -18.49
N HIS A 44 23.60 5.49 -19.32
CA HIS A 44 24.31 6.65 -19.86
C HIS A 44 24.47 6.49 -21.36
N PHE A 45 24.31 7.59 -22.10
CA PHE A 45 24.65 7.65 -23.51
C PHE A 45 25.15 9.04 -23.89
N THR A 46 25.93 9.10 -24.96
CA THR A 46 26.47 10.36 -25.47
C THR A 46 25.88 10.61 -26.85
N LEU A 47 25.27 11.78 -27.04
CA LEU A 47 24.85 12.29 -28.33
C LEU A 47 25.92 13.24 -28.86
N TYR A 48 26.31 13.10 -30.11
CA TYR A 48 27.22 14.03 -30.77
C TYR A 48 26.43 14.91 -31.73
N ILE A 49 26.50 16.23 -31.55
CA ILE A 49 25.95 17.21 -32.47
C ILE A 49 27.07 17.68 -33.38
N GLU A 50 26.91 17.41 -34.68
CA GLU A 50 27.82 17.92 -35.71
C GLU A 50 27.35 19.29 -36.18
N VAL A 51 28.21 20.29 -36.08
CA VAL A 51 27.96 21.63 -36.63
C VAL A 51 28.64 21.70 -37.99
N ASN A 52 27.87 21.96 -39.06
CA ASN A 52 28.44 22.14 -40.40
C ASN A 52 29.52 23.22 -40.38
N ASN A 53 30.72 22.89 -40.88
CA ASN A 53 31.91 23.76 -40.86
C ASN A 53 32.31 24.23 -39.45
N GLY A 54 31.98 23.45 -38.42
CA GLY A 54 32.27 23.74 -37.02
C GLY A 54 32.76 22.49 -36.26
N GLY A 55 32.73 22.59 -34.93
CA GLY A 55 33.11 21.49 -34.05
C GLY A 55 31.99 20.46 -33.84
N VAL A 56 32.36 19.36 -33.20
CA VAL A 56 31.40 18.35 -32.70
C VAL A 56 31.17 18.61 -31.21
N ILE A 57 29.91 18.75 -30.82
CA ILE A 57 29.50 19.01 -29.43
C ILE A 57 28.97 17.71 -28.81
N PRO A 58 29.67 17.12 -27.83
CA PRO A 58 29.17 15.97 -27.10
C PRO A 58 28.15 16.39 -26.03
N ILE A 59 27.02 15.68 -25.96
CA ILE A 59 25.99 15.81 -24.94
C ILE A 59 25.90 14.49 -24.18
N TYR A 60 26.27 14.53 -22.91
CA TYR A 60 26.17 13.39 -22.00
C TYR A 60 24.79 13.33 -21.35
N ILE A 61 24.10 12.20 -21.53
CA ILE A 61 22.76 12.00 -20.98
C ILE A 61 22.82 10.82 -20.03
N LYS A 62 22.35 11.05 -18.81
CA LYS A 62 22.28 10.07 -17.72
C LYS A 62 20.83 9.95 -17.26
N ALA A 63 20.32 8.73 -17.16
CA ALA A 63 18.96 8.49 -16.67
C ALA A 63 18.94 7.36 -15.63
N LEU A 64 18.05 7.53 -14.64
CA LEU A 64 17.74 6.52 -13.65
C LEU A 64 16.46 5.79 -14.06
N LEU A 65 16.57 4.49 -14.34
CA LEU A 65 15.47 3.64 -14.72
C LEU A 65 15.13 2.75 -13.53
N THR A 66 13.93 2.89 -12.99
CA THR A 66 13.51 2.24 -11.76
C THR A 66 12.05 1.86 -11.84
N VAL A 67 11.67 0.82 -11.10
CA VAL A 67 10.27 0.52 -10.82
C VAL A 67 9.87 1.11 -9.46
N PRO A 68 8.57 1.33 -9.20
CA PRO A 68 8.11 1.66 -7.86
C PRO A 68 8.51 0.58 -6.86
N TYR A 69 9.07 0.98 -5.72
CA TYR A 69 9.58 0.05 -4.71
C TYR A 69 9.10 0.42 -3.32
N VAL A 70 8.35 -0.49 -2.70
CA VAL A 70 7.71 -0.28 -1.41
C VAL A 70 8.03 -1.45 -0.48
N THR A 71 8.20 -1.17 0.80
CA THR A 71 8.53 -2.13 1.86
C THR A 71 7.56 -2.01 3.03
N LEU A 72 7.36 -3.11 3.73
CA LEU A 72 6.60 -3.19 4.98
C LEU A 72 7.56 -3.41 6.15
N ASP A 73 7.23 -2.88 7.32
CA ASP A 73 8.00 -3.06 8.55
C ASP A 73 7.77 -4.42 9.22
N GLN A 74 6.63 -5.06 8.97
CA GLN A 74 6.25 -6.34 9.57
C GLN A 74 5.54 -7.27 8.56
N LYS A 75 5.64 -8.57 8.80
CA LYS A 75 4.99 -9.63 8.01
C LYS A 75 3.79 -10.25 8.69
N THR A 76 3.59 -9.96 9.98
CA THR A 76 2.48 -10.45 10.78
C THR A 76 1.96 -9.29 11.62
N LEU A 77 0.64 -9.14 11.68
CA LEU A 77 -0.06 -8.21 12.54
C LEU A 77 -1.05 -9.00 13.39
N ASP A 78 -0.65 -9.22 14.64
CA ASP A 78 -1.46 -9.94 15.63
C ASP A 78 -2.26 -8.94 16.46
N PHE A 79 -3.58 -9.10 16.49
CA PHE A 79 -4.50 -8.29 17.28
C PHE A 79 -4.63 -8.81 18.72
N GLY A 80 -4.20 -10.04 18.99
CA GLY A 80 -4.42 -10.74 20.26
C GLY A 80 -5.90 -10.98 20.50
N ASP A 81 -6.26 -10.98 21.78
CA ASP A 81 -7.63 -11.15 22.22
C ASP A 81 -8.41 -9.83 22.16
N VAL A 82 -9.54 -9.84 21.46
CA VAL A 82 -10.45 -8.70 21.34
C VAL A 82 -11.86 -9.15 21.70
N HIS A 83 -12.54 -8.43 22.58
CA HIS A 83 -13.90 -8.77 22.96
C HIS A 83 -14.85 -8.73 21.75
N CYS A 84 -15.72 -9.72 21.63
CA CYS A 84 -16.71 -9.79 20.57
C CYS A 84 -17.56 -8.51 20.54
N GLY A 85 -17.68 -7.91 19.35
CA GLY A 85 -18.37 -6.64 19.13
C GLY A 85 -17.53 -5.37 19.32
N GLN A 86 -16.31 -5.48 19.86
CA GLN A 86 -15.37 -4.35 19.94
C GLN A 86 -14.48 -4.24 18.71
N CYS A 87 -13.99 -3.04 18.43
CA CYS A 87 -13.08 -2.75 17.33
C CYS A 87 -11.66 -2.50 17.85
N CYS A 88 -10.69 -3.28 17.37
CA CYS A 88 -9.28 -3.01 17.56
C CYS A 88 -8.67 -2.54 16.24
N ILE A 89 -7.90 -1.46 16.25
CA ILE A 89 -7.19 -0.95 15.07
C ILE A 89 -5.70 -1.02 15.35
N LYS A 90 -4.95 -1.64 14.43
CA LYS A 90 -3.49 -1.64 14.43
C LYS A 90 -2.96 -1.16 13.08
N CYS A 91 -1.72 -0.72 13.07
CA CYS A 91 -1.09 -0.10 11.91
C CYS A 91 0.13 -0.88 11.43
N ILE A 92 0.36 -0.83 10.13
CA ILE A 92 1.58 -1.31 9.48
C ILE A 92 2.23 -0.13 8.78
N VAL A 93 3.56 -0.01 8.87
CA VAL A 93 4.30 1.03 8.16
C VAL A 93 4.57 0.59 6.73
N LEU A 94 4.01 1.32 5.78
CA LEU A 94 4.33 1.22 4.37
C LEU A 94 5.36 2.29 4.02
N LYS A 95 6.51 1.90 3.44
CA LYS A 95 7.57 2.83 3.08
C LYS A 95 7.92 2.74 1.61
N ASN A 96 7.84 3.86 0.88
CA ASN A 96 8.29 3.95 -0.50
C ASN A 96 9.80 4.21 -0.50
N CYS A 97 10.57 3.13 -0.63
CA CYS A 97 12.02 3.21 -0.72
C CYS A 97 12.51 3.53 -2.15
N GLY A 98 11.60 3.55 -3.14
CA GLY A 98 11.89 3.88 -4.53
C GLY A 98 12.25 5.36 -4.76
N ALA A 99 12.65 5.66 -6.00
CA ALA A 99 12.94 7.03 -6.46
C ALA A 99 11.77 7.64 -7.26
N VAL A 100 10.67 6.91 -7.41
CA VAL A 100 9.46 7.33 -8.13
C VAL A 100 8.22 7.11 -7.26
N GLU A 101 7.14 7.80 -7.61
CA GLU A 101 5.83 7.60 -6.99
C GLU A 101 5.34 6.16 -7.18
N ALA A 102 4.72 5.59 -6.14
CA ALA A 102 4.19 4.25 -6.14
C ALA A 102 2.67 4.28 -6.02
N GLU A 103 1.97 3.63 -6.96
CA GLU A 103 0.54 3.38 -6.84
C GLU A 103 0.36 2.01 -6.19
N TRP A 104 -0.25 1.98 -5.01
CA TRP A 104 -0.47 0.75 -4.25
C TRP A 104 -1.95 0.49 -3.98
N ASN A 105 -2.30 -0.79 -3.87
CA ASN A 105 -3.63 -1.26 -3.51
C ASN A 105 -3.51 -2.42 -2.51
N ALA A 106 -4.43 -2.49 -1.55
CA ALA A 106 -4.47 -3.52 -0.52
C ALA A 106 -5.82 -4.25 -0.50
N THR A 107 -5.76 -5.57 -0.37
CA THR A 107 -6.93 -6.45 -0.38
C THR A 107 -6.78 -7.55 0.67
N LEU A 108 -7.89 -8.00 1.24
CA LEU A 108 -7.92 -9.15 2.14
C LEU A 108 -8.23 -10.42 1.34
N VAL A 109 -7.47 -11.47 1.58
CA VAL A 109 -7.68 -12.78 0.96
C VAL A 109 -8.93 -13.43 1.55
N GLY A 110 -9.76 -14.03 0.68
CA GLY A 110 -10.97 -14.74 1.11
C GLY A 110 -12.23 -13.86 1.17
N VAL A 111 -12.12 -12.53 1.06
CA VAL A 111 -13.28 -11.65 0.94
C VAL A 111 -13.76 -11.65 -0.52
N LYS A 112 -14.80 -12.43 -0.84
CA LYS A 112 -15.48 -12.28 -2.13
C LYS A 112 -16.31 -10.99 -2.11
N ARG A 113 -16.18 -10.15 -3.14
CA ARG A 113 -17.03 -8.96 -3.32
C ARG A 113 -18.49 -9.42 -3.37
N ARG A 114 -19.29 -8.96 -2.39
CA ARG A 114 -20.72 -9.27 -2.21
C ARG A 114 -21.44 -9.45 -3.55
N ARG A 115 -21.73 -10.70 -3.92
CA ARG A 115 -22.85 -10.99 -4.82
C ARG A 115 -24.10 -10.92 -3.96
N ARG A 116 -25.11 -10.19 -4.43
CA ARG A 116 -26.43 -10.17 -3.78
C ARG A 116 -26.91 -11.62 -3.66
N TYR A 117 -27.45 -11.94 -2.48
CA TYR A 117 -28.20 -13.14 -2.08
C TYR A 117 -27.49 -14.24 -1.26
N LYS A 118 -28.02 -14.37 -0.03
CA LYS A 118 -28.17 -15.50 0.90
C LYS A 118 -27.09 -16.59 1.09
N ASP A 119 -26.88 -16.83 2.39
CA ASP A 119 -26.37 -18.02 3.07
C ASP A 119 -24.85 -18.21 3.22
N SER A 120 -24.42 -18.07 4.49
CA SER A 120 -23.29 -18.73 5.16
C SER A 120 -21.85 -18.55 4.64
N GLU A 121 -21.49 -17.43 4.01
CA GLU A 121 -20.07 -17.02 3.99
C GLU A 121 -19.73 -16.33 5.32
N GLU A 122 -18.91 -16.97 6.15
CA GLU A 122 -18.41 -16.39 7.39
C GLU A 122 -17.73 -15.05 7.10
N GLU A 123 -18.27 -13.97 7.67
CA GLU A 123 -17.73 -12.64 7.48
C GLU A 123 -16.32 -12.57 8.09
N ILE A 124 -15.33 -12.22 7.26
CA ILE A 124 -13.96 -12.01 7.70
C ILE A 124 -13.97 -10.72 8.54
N PRO A 125 -13.69 -10.78 9.85
CA PRO A 125 -13.84 -9.64 10.77
C PRO A 125 -12.74 -8.59 10.63
N PHE A 126 -11.92 -8.67 9.58
CA PHE A 126 -10.85 -7.72 9.30
C PHE A 126 -11.29 -6.73 8.23
N PHE A 127 -10.88 -5.48 8.35
CA PHE A 127 -11.10 -4.45 7.33
C PHE A 127 -9.91 -3.51 7.20
N ILE A 128 -9.77 -2.90 6.03
CA ILE A 128 -8.70 -1.94 5.71
C ILE A 128 -9.36 -0.57 5.60
N LYS A 129 -8.90 0.43 6.36
CA LYS A 129 -9.49 1.77 6.29
C LYS A 129 -9.20 2.47 4.95
N ARG A 130 -7.99 2.31 4.42
CA ARG A 130 -7.57 2.86 3.12
C ARG A 130 -7.03 1.74 2.24
N ILE A 131 -7.72 1.48 1.13
CA ILE A 131 -7.39 0.39 0.21
C ILE A 131 -6.35 0.77 -0.84
N GLY A 132 -5.99 2.04 -1.02
CA GLY A 132 -4.93 2.44 -1.95
C GLY A 132 -4.75 3.94 -2.04
N ALA A 133 -3.60 4.35 -2.59
CA ALA A 133 -3.25 5.74 -2.86
C ALA A 133 -2.05 5.83 -3.82
N LEU A 134 -1.83 7.03 -4.36
CA LEU A 134 -0.52 7.42 -4.88
C LEU A 134 0.38 7.79 -3.71
N PHE A 135 1.59 7.25 -3.73
CA PHE A 135 2.51 7.31 -2.59
C PHE A 135 3.86 7.90 -3.01
N PRO A 136 4.22 9.11 -2.56
CA PRO A 136 5.44 9.80 -2.98
C PRO A 136 6.73 9.01 -2.71
N PRO A 137 7.82 9.28 -3.44
CA PRO A 137 9.11 8.64 -3.20
C PRO A 137 9.71 9.07 -1.86
N LYS A 138 10.44 8.15 -1.22
CA LYS A 138 11.19 8.38 0.03
C LYS A 138 10.34 8.79 1.24
N THR A 139 9.05 8.46 1.23
CA THR A 139 8.13 8.70 2.36
C THR A 139 7.71 7.39 3.04
N ALA A 140 7.07 7.53 4.20
CA ALA A 140 6.47 6.44 4.97
C ALA A 140 5.05 6.85 5.40
N GLU A 141 4.11 5.91 5.34
CA GLU A 141 2.72 6.09 5.77
C GLU A 141 2.23 4.88 6.57
N LEU A 142 1.23 5.11 7.42
CA LEU A 142 0.56 4.05 8.17
C LEU A 142 -0.66 3.54 7.40
N ILE A 143 -0.73 2.21 7.23
CA ILE A 143 -1.96 1.53 6.82
C ILE A 143 -2.66 1.06 8.08
N GLU A 144 -3.87 1.55 8.30
CA GLU A 144 -4.71 1.13 9.42
C GLU A 144 -5.57 -0.09 9.04
N ILE A 145 -5.44 -1.16 9.83
CA ILE A 145 -6.22 -2.38 9.72
C ILE A 145 -7.04 -2.54 10.99
N GLY A 146 -8.33 -2.78 10.83
CA GLY A 146 -9.27 -3.02 11.92
C GLY A 146 -9.68 -4.48 12.02
N PHE A 147 -10.02 -4.90 13.23
CA PHE A 147 -10.52 -6.23 13.57
C PHE A 147 -11.72 -6.10 14.52
N ILE A 148 -12.86 -6.69 14.14
CA ILE A 148 -14.12 -6.71 14.92
C ILE A 148 -14.63 -8.15 14.99
N PRO A 149 -14.18 -8.98 15.94
CA PRO A 149 -14.65 -10.34 16.08
C PRO A 149 -16.11 -10.38 16.53
N THR A 150 -16.85 -11.39 16.10
CA THR A 150 -18.26 -11.60 16.47
C THR A 150 -18.51 -12.91 17.21
N LYS A 151 -17.51 -13.79 17.27
CA LYS A 151 -17.56 -15.10 17.93
C LYS A 151 -16.27 -15.38 18.67
N GLU A 152 -16.34 -16.12 19.77
CA GLU A 152 -15.15 -16.59 20.51
C GLU A 152 -14.39 -17.65 19.69
N ARG A 153 -13.45 -17.20 18.87
CA ARG A 153 -12.56 -18.06 18.05
C ARG A 153 -11.33 -17.31 17.55
N LEU A 154 -10.33 -18.07 17.10
CA LEU A 154 -9.20 -17.54 16.33
C LEU A 154 -9.61 -17.23 14.88
N TYR A 155 -9.19 -16.08 14.39
CA TYR A 155 -9.33 -15.66 13.00
C TYR A 155 -7.96 -15.41 12.37
N GLU A 156 -7.78 -15.91 11.15
CA GLU A 156 -6.57 -15.72 10.37
C GLU A 156 -6.90 -15.33 8.93
N THR A 157 -6.18 -14.35 8.38
CA THR A 157 -6.26 -14.00 6.96
C THR A 157 -4.94 -13.40 6.47
N LEU A 158 -4.87 -13.10 5.17
CA LEU A 158 -3.73 -12.43 4.54
C LEU A 158 -4.18 -11.09 3.97
N LEU A 159 -3.45 -10.04 4.33
CA LEU A 159 -3.45 -8.77 3.61
C LEU A 159 -2.49 -8.89 2.42
N LYS A 160 -3.01 -8.78 1.20
CA LYS A 160 -2.22 -8.67 -0.03
C LYS A 160 -2.08 -7.20 -0.40
N LEU A 161 -0.84 -6.75 -0.60
CA LEU A 161 -0.57 -5.43 -1.12
C LEU A 161 0.13 -5.55 -2.48
N GLU A 162 -0.47 -4.89 -3.47
CA GLU A 162 -0.02 -4.87 -4.84
C GLU A 162 0.45 -3.46 -5.18
N VAL A 163 1.64 -3.37 -5.77
CA VAL A 163 2.19 -2.09 -6.25
C VAL A 163 2.26 -2.16 -7.77
N LYS A 164 1.63 -1.20 -8.44
CA LYS A 164 1.58 -1.16 -9.90
C LYS A 164 2.99 -1.07 -10.47
N HIS A 165 3.25 -1.83 -11.54
CA HIS A 165 4.56 -1.94 -12.18
C HIS A 165 5.68 -2.50 -11.28
N ASN A 166 5.37 -3.02 -10.10
CA ASN A 166 6.29 -3.80 -9.27
C ASN A 166 5.91 -5.29 -9.38
N PRO A 167 6.81 -6.17 -9.84
CA PRO A 167 6.53 -7.61 -9.92
C PRO A 167 6.49 -8.30 -8.54
N GLU A 168 7.05 -7.68 -7.49
CA GLU A 168 7.07 -8.26 -6.15
C GLU A 168 5.70 -8.15 -5.47
N LYS A 169 5.15 -9.30 -5.08
CA LYS A 169 3.94 -9.37 -4.26
C LYS A 169 4.34 -9.31 -2.79
N MET A 170 3.65 -8.48 -2.01
CA MET A 170 3.85 -8.43 -0.56
C MET A 170 2.58 -8.84 0.19
N THR A 171 2.78 -9.59 1.27
CA THR A 171 1.70 -10.15 2.08
C THR A 171 1.99 -9.99 3.56
N VAL A 172 0.95 -9.70 4.34
CA VAL A 172 1.00 -9.68 5.81
C VAL A 172 -0.04 -10.66 6.36
N GLN A 173 0.34 -11.51 7.29
CA GLN A 173 -0.58 -12.34 8.06
C GLN A 173 -1.30 -11.51 9.11
N LEU A 174 -2.63 -11.58 9.12
CA LEU A 174 -3.45 -10.97 10.15
C LEU A 174 -4.00 -12.08 11.05
N ILE A 175 -3.82 -11.92 12.36
CA ILE A 175 -4.23 -12.91 13.37
C ILE A 175 -4.99 -12.17 14.47
N GLY A 176 -6.05 -12.76 15.00
CA GLY A 176 -6.74 -12.21 16.17
C GLY A 176 -7.81 -13.16 16.70
N SER A 177 -8.07 -13.11 18.00
CA SER A 177 -9.05 -13.96 18.67
C SER A 177 -10.22 -13.14 19.19
N GLY A 178 -11.44 -13.64 19.00
CA GLY A 178 -12.61 -13.11 19.69
C GLY A 178 -12.71 -13.67 21.11
N LEU A 179 -13.08 -12.83 22.08
CA LEU A 179 -13.48 -13.25 23.44
C LEU A 179 -14.93 -12.87 23.71
N GLU A 180 -15.79 -13.84 24.02
CA GLU A 180 -17.16 -13.53 24.46
C GLU A 180 -17.14 -13.06 25.93
N PRO A 181 -17.88 -11.98 26.26
CA PRO A 181 -17.98 -11.53 27.64
C PRO A 181 -18.76 -12.56 28.46
N ARG A 182 -18.18 -12.99 29.58
CA ARG A 182 -18.82 -13.92 30.52
C ARG A 182 -19.29 -13.15 31.75
N LEU A 183 -20.60 -13.16 32.00
CA LEU A 183 -21.19 -12.57 33.21
C LEU A 183 -21.37 -13.67 34.27
N PHE A 184 -20.80 -13.46 35.45
CA PHE A 184 -21.06 -14.26 36.63
C PHE A 184 -21.79 -13.41 37.66
N LEU A 185 -22.90 -13.92 38.17
CA LEU A 185 -23.70 -13.27 39.20
C LEU A 185 -23.64 -14.15 40.46
N ASP A 186 -23.26 -13.56 41.58
CA ASP A 186 -23.24 -14.24 42.88
C ASP A 186 -23.52 -13.23 44.01
N PRO A 187 -24.56 -13.43 44.84
CA PRO A 187 -25.55 -14.51 44.74
C PRO A 187 -26.53 -14.30 43.59
N LEU A 188 -26.94 -15.40 42.95
CA LEU A 188 -28.05 -15.40 41.96
C LEU A 188 -29.42 -15.12 42.60
N THR A 189 -29.48 -15.07 43.94
CA THR A 189 -30.70 -14.86 44.70
C THR A 189 -30.43 -13.90 45.84
N VAL A 190 -31.21 -12.82 45.89
CA VAL A 190 -31.22 -11.88 47.01
C VAL A 190 -32.50 -12.13 47.81
N GLN A 191 -32.36 -12.62 49.04
CA GLN A 191 -33.48 -12.78 49.95
C GLN A 191 -33.58 -11.57 50.87
N PHE A 192 -34.70 -10.85 50.78
CA PHE A 192 -35.04 -9.80 51.72
C PHE A 192 -35.81 -10.41 52.90
N GLY A 193 -35.54 -9.95 54.11
CA GLY A 193 -36.32 -10.30 55.29
C GLY A 193 -37.72 -9.65 55.26
N ALA A 194 -38.49 -9.84 56.33
CA ALA A 194 -39.74 -9.10 56.51
C ALA A 194 -39.46 -7.60 56.61
N HIS A 195 -40.18 -6.78 55.83
CA HIS A 195 -40.08 -5.32 55.85
C HIS A 195 -41.46 -4.70 56.08
N VAL A 196 -41.46 -3.57 56.81
CA VAL A 196 -42.67 -2.78 57.04
C VAL A 196 -42.83 -1.80 55.87
N PRO A 197 -43.96 -1.77 55.17
CA PRO A 197 -44.23 -0.74 54.18
C PRO A 197 -44.12 0.66 54.81
N TYR A 198 -43.52 1.62 54.11
CA TYR A 198 -43.37 3.03 54.52
C TYR A 198 -42.40 3.32 55.69
N SER A 199 -41.60 2.36 56.15
CA SER A 199 -40.47 2.67 57.05
C SER A 199 -39.34 3.32 56.26
N GLY A 200 -38.84 4.48 56.72
CA GLY A 200 -37.73 5.19 56.07
C GLY A 200 -36.48 4.32 55.94
N ALA A 201 -35.68 4.57 54.89
CA ALA A 201 -34.46 3.80 54.63
C ALA A 201 -33.49 3.90 55.82
N VAL A 202 -33.26 2.78 56.50
CA VAL A 202 -32.23 2.71 57.54
C VAL A 202 -30.87 2.68 56.84
N GLN A 203 -30.14 3.80 56.91
CA GLN A 203 -28.74 3.84 56.51
C GLN A 203 -27.91 2.95 57.46
N ARG A 204 -27.08 2.10 56.88
CA ARG A 204 -25.95 1.45 57.57
C ARG A 204 -24.65 2.01 57.01
#